data_AF-A0A0L6J6Q9-F1
#
_entry.id   AF-A0A0L6J6Q9-F1
#
_cell.length_a   1.000
_cell.length_b   1.000
_cell.length_c   1.000
_cell.angle_alpha   90.00
_cell.angle_beta   90.00
_cell.angle_gamma   90.00
#
_symmetry.space_group_name_H-M   'P 1'
#
loop_
_entity.id
_entity.type
_entity.pdbx_description
1 polymer ?
#
loop_
_entity_poly.entity_id
_entity_poly.type
_entity_poly.pdbx_seq_one_letter_code
_entity_poly.pdbx_strand_id
1 'polypeptide(L)'
;MGRTVILTDDLGRGERLVRNLGGGPSLVLHDLYGDAEPPGDVGLVISDVGALTSDAMLRLRRTLAVTRKSATPFLALIHGNLGRGEIQATALGATRVMPAATATAMLAKAIAAMSTPLREPDESVDLRRCADEARSAFAAIFRADAPPPPGIVDAGTTIVNRAIRESKVRDWLNVVAGFDDVTHRHCLAVAGLAAAFARSLGLNDADAHHLTKGALLHDIGKARIPLAILNKPAPLTPAERVEMDRHPAIGHAMLLDGGYEAGTLAVVRSHHEYLDGSGYPDGLRGAEIPDLVRLITICDIFAALIEARPYKAPKPIREAYAILEKMGPKLDADLVRAFRQVAVACEQPNSRVLA
;
A
#
# COMPACT_ATOMS: atom_id res chain seq x y z
N MET A 1 17.72 -19.09 20.61
CA MET A 1 17.04 -19.29 19.31
C MET A 1 16.07 -20.44 19.49
N GLY A 2 14.77 -20.21 19.34
CA GLY A 2 13.76 -21.27 19.43
C GLY A 2 13.90 -22.28 18.29
N ARG A 3 13.28 -23.46 18.43
CA ARG A 3 13.32 -24.51 17.39
C ARG A 3 12.49 -24.10 16.17
N THR A 4 12.92 -24.52 14.98
CA THR A 4 12.11 -24.45 13.76
C THR A 4 11.35 -25.74 13.61
N VAL A 5 10.02 -25.67 13.63
CA VAL A 5 9.14 -26.83 13.41
C VAL A 5 8.64 -26.81 11.97
N ILE A 6 8.86 -27.90 11.24
CA ILE A 6 8.33 -28.12 9.90
C ILE A 6 7.12 -29.05 10.02
N LEU A 7 5.93 -28.53 9.76
CA LEU A 7 4.68 -29.28 9.69
C LEU A 7 4.49 -29.81 8.27
N THR A 8 4.44 -31.12 8.07
CA THR A 8 4.28 -31.73 6.74
C THR A 8 3.15 -32.76 6.72
N ASP A 9 2.44 -32.88 5.60
CA ASP A 9 1.54 -34.02 5.31
C ASP A 9 2.25 -35.18 4.60
N ASP A 10 3.55 -35.04 4.30
CA ASP A 10 4.39 -36.05 3.67
C ASP A 10 5.77 -36.03 4.32
N LEU A 11 6.05 -37.04 5.13
CA LEU A 11 7.33 -37.16 5.84
C LEU A 11 8.52 -37.22 4.89
N GLY A 12 8.40 -37.92 3.75
CA GLY A 12 9.50 -38.02 2.79
C GLY A 12 9.85 -36.67 2.15
N ARG A 13 8.84 -35.83 1.89
CA ARG A 13 9.05 -34.46 1.40
C ARG A 13 9.61 -33.56 2.50
N GLY A 14 9.07 -33.65 3.70
CA GLY A 14 9.58 -32.91 4.85
C GLY A 14 11.04 -33.21 5.17
N GLU A 15 11.46 -34.48 5.11
CA GLU A 15 12.85 -34.89 5.30
C GLU A 15 13.78 -34.32 4.23
N ARG A 16 13.34 -34.28 2.96
CA ARG A 16 14.11 -33.62 1.88
C ARG A 16 14.30 -32.14 2.19
N LEU A 17 13.26 -31.47 2.67
CA LEU A 17 13.31 -30.07 3.06
C LEU A 17 14.30 -29.84 4.22
N VAL A 18 14.25 -30.67 5.26
CA VAL A 18 15.19 -30.62 6.39
C VAL A 18 16.64 -30.79 5.92
N ARG A 19 16.90 -31.75 5.03
CA ARG A 19 18.24 -31.96 4.45
C ARG A 19 18.73 -30.74 3.67
N ASN A 20 17.86 -30.15 2.84
CA ASN A 20 18.20 -28.97 2.04
C ASN A 20 18.49 -27.73 2.90
N LEU A 21 17.93 -27.64 4.09
CA LEU A 21 18.20 -26.58 5.06
C LEU A 21 19.51 -26.78 5.84
N GLY A 22 20.31 -27.79 5.49
CA GLY A 22 21.61 -28.06 6.08
C GLY A 22 21.57 -29.02 7.28
N GLY A 23 20.38 -29.40 7.76
CA GLY A 23 20.20 -30.26 8.93
C GLY A 23 20.73 -29.63 10.24
N GLY A 24 20.10 -29.95 11.37
CA GLY A 24 20.58 -29.46 12.67
C GLY A 24 19.62 -29.76 13.81
N PRO A 25 20.10 -29.74 15.07
CA PRO A 25 19.30 -30.09 16.26
C PRO A 25 18.17 -29.10 16.56
N SER A 26 18.13 -27.96 15.87
CA SER A 26 17.08 -26.94 15.98
C SER A 26 15.93 -27.12 14.98
N LEU A 27 16.07 -27.99 13.97
CA LEU A 27 15.03 -28.30 12.98
C LEU A 27 14.28 -29.57 13.41
N VAL A 28 12.98 -29.44 13.65
CA VAL A 28 12.11 -30.54 14.04
C VAL A 28 11.09 -30.76 12.95
N LEU A 29 11.10 -31.95 12.36
CA LEU A 29 10.04 -32.37 11.44
C LEU A 29 8.87 -32.94 12.24
N HIS A 30 7.65 -32.56 11.86
CA HIS A 30 6.44 -33.00 12.50
C HIS A 30 5.40 -33.41 11.46
N ASP A 31 4.88 -34.62 11.62
CA ASP A 31 3.79 -35.14 10.80
C ASP A 31 2.47 -34.47 11.22
N LEU A 32 1.80 -33.82 10.28
CA LEU A 32 0.53 -33.16 10.48
C LEU A 32 -0.60 -34.14 10.88
N TYR A 33 -0.46 -35.41 10.52
CA TYR A 33 -1.42 -36.46 10.85
C TYR A 33 -1.00 -37.30 12.06
N GLY A 34 0.17 -37.03 12.63
CA GLY A 34 0.60 -37.68 13.87
C GLY A 34 -0.22 -37.19 15.08
N ASP A 35 -0.41 -38.07 16.05
CA ASP A 35 -1.12 -37.75 17.30
C ASP A 35 -0.22 -37.07 18.35
N ALA A 36 1.09 -37.02 18.12
CA ALA A 36 2.01 -36.33 19.01
C ALA A 36 1.89 -34.81 18.85
N GLU A 37 2.13 -34.04 19.90
CA GLU A 37 2.28 -32.59 19.78
C GLU A 37 3.72 -32.21 19.39
N PRO A 38 3.94 -31.10 18.66
CA PRO A 38 5.29 -30.63 18.36
C PRO A 38 6.03 -30.20 19.64
N PRO A 39 7.31 -30.60 19.81
CA PRO A 39 8.02 -30.40 21.07
C PRO A 39 8.62 -29.01 21.26
N GLY A 40 8.35 -28.38 22.41
CA GLY A 40 9.18 -27.35 23.04
C GLY A 40 8.94 -25.89 22.63
N ASP A 41 9.94 -25.03 22.85
CA ASP A 41 9.89 -23.60 22.53
C ASP A 41 10.16 -23.36 21.04
N VAL A 42 9.09 -23.05 20.30
CA VAL A 42 9.11 -22.91 18.84
C VAL A 42 9.38 -21.46 18.46
N GLY A 43 10.50 -21.25 17.75
CA GLY A 43 10.93 -19.95 17.23
C GLY A 43 10.47 -19.67 15.81
N LEU A 44 10.10 -20.70 15.04
CA LEU A 44 9.57 -20.58 13.67
C LEU A 44 8.74 -21.82 13.32
N VAL A 45 7.61 -21.62 12.66
CA VAL A 45 6.83 -22.71 12.05
C VAL A 45 6.90 -22.60 10.52
N ILE A 46 7.18 -23.71 9.85
CA ILE A 46 7.12 -23.84 8.40
C ILE A 46 6.06 -24.90 8.08
N SER A 47 5.04 -24.56 7.29
CA SER A 47 4.10 -25.55 6.76
C SER A 47 4.57 -25.99 5.37
N ASP A 48 4.82 -27.27 5.21
CA ASP A 48 5.08 -27.96 3.95
C ASP A 48 3.92 -28.94 3.65
N VAL A 49 2.72 -28.41 3.42
CA VAL A 49 1.51 -29.22 3.19
C VAL A 49 1.19 -29.22 1.70
N GLY A 50 1.19 -30.40 1.09
CA GLY A 50 1.05 -30.59 -0.36
C GLY A 50 -0.31 -30.15 -0.90
N ALA A 51 -1.38 -30.38 -0.15
CA ALA A 51 -2.70 -29.87 -0.50
C ALA A 51 -3.47 -29.40 0.74
N LEU A 52 -3.85 -28.11 0.75
CA LEU A 52 -4.68 -27.52 1.81
C LEU A 52 -6.16 -27.92 1.64
N THR A 53 -6.43 -29.22 1.78
CA THR A 53 -7.79 -29.77 1.86
C THR A 53 -8.47 -29.31 3.16
N SER A 54 -9.79 -29.49 3.27
CA SER A 54 -10.53 -29.11 4.49
C SER A 54 -10.01 -29.82 5.74
N ASP A 55 -9.63 -31.11 5.64
CA ASP A 55 -9.06 -31.87 6.76
C ASP A 55 -7.65 -31.38 7.12
N ALA A 56 -6.78 -31.23 6.13
CA ALA A 56 -5.43 -30.70 6.31
C ALA A 56 -5.46 -29.30 6.94
N MET A 57 -6.38 -28.43 6.50
CA MET A 57 -6.57 -27.10 7.09
C MET A 57 -7.04 -27.16 8.54
N LEU A 58 -7.98 -28.04 8.87
CA LEU A 58 -8.49 -28.18 10.24
C LEU A 58 -7.37 -28.66 11.19
N ARG A 59 -6.59 -29.65 10.76
CA ARG A 59 -5.44 -30.16 11.51
C ARG A 59 -4.38 -29.09 11.66
N LEU A 60 -4.00 -28.42 10.57
CA LEU A 60 -2.99 -27.37 10.58
C LEU A 60 -3.39 -26.23 11.50
N ARG A 61 -4.67 -25.83 11.51
CA ARG A 61 -5.19 -24.83 12.45
C ARG A 61 -5.08 -25.27 13.91
N ARG A 62 -5.40 -26.53 14.23
CA ARG A 62 -5.27 -27.09 15.59
C ARG A 62 -3.81 -27.16 16.03
N THR A 63 -2.94 -27.71 15.18
CA THR A 63 -1.50 -27.81 15.45
C THR A 63 -0.89 -26.43 15.63
N LEU A 64 -1.23 -25.44 14.78
CA LEU A 64 -0.76 -24.07 14.93
C LEU A 64 -1.25 -23.43 16.24
N ALA A 65 -2.46 -23.72 16.70
CA ALA A 65 -2.99 -23.15 17.95
C ALA A 65 -2.22 -23.62 19.20
N VAL A 66 -1.68 -24.85 19.19
CA VAL A 66 -0.87 -25.37 20.30
C VAL A 66 0.62 -25.07 20.15
N THR A 67 1.11 -24.99 18.91
CA THR A 67 2.54 -24.85 18.61
C THR A 67 2.99 -23.39 18.57
N ARG A 68 2.08 -22.46 18.23
CA ARG A 68 2.40 -21.06 17.95
C ARG A 68 1.96 -20.16 19.09
N LYS A 69 2.92 -19.52 19.77
CA LYS A 69 2.64 -18.34 20.61
C LYS A 69 2.27 -17.17 19.68
N SER A 70 1.54 -16.16 20.18
CA SER A 70 0.99 -15.04 19.38
C SER A 70 1.99 -14.36 18.43
N ALA A 71 3.29 -14.37 18.78
CA ALA A 71 4.37 -13.74 18.02
C ALA A 71 5.28 -14.69 17.23
N THR A 72 5.07 -16.02 17.28
CA THR A 72 5.96 -16.97 16.56
C THR A 72 5.70 -16.89 15.05
N PRO A 73 6.72 -16.60 14.21
CA PRO A 73 6.55 -16.48 12.77
C PRO A 73 6.10 -17.80 12.14
N PHE A 74 5.24 -17.70 11.11
CA PHE A 74 4.69 -18.83 10.37
C PHE A 74 4.88 -18.63 8.86
N LEU A 75 5.68 -19.49 8.24
CA LEU A 75 5.87 -19.53 6.78
C LEU A 75 5.08 -20.69 6.18
N ALA A 76 4.27 -20.43 5.15
CA ALA A 76 3.58 -21.47 4.40
C ALA A 76 4.22 -21.70 3.03
N LEU A 77 4.63 -22.94 2.75
CA LEU A 77 5.05 -23.40 1.43
C LEU A 77 3.83 -23.88 0.65
N ILE A 78 3.58 -23.25 -0.50
CA ILE A 78 2.43 -23.55 -1.35
C ILE A 78 2.84 -24.49 -2.47
N HIS A 79 2.18 -25.65 -2.52
CA HIS A 79 2.30 -26.63 -3.60
C HIS A 79 1.12 -26.48 -4.57
N GLY A 80 1.38 -26.35 -5.86
CA GLY A 80 0.34 -26.25 -6.89
C GLY A 80 -0.22 -24.83 -7.08
N ASN A 81 -1.54 -24.66 -7.01
CA ASN A 81 -2.21 -23.39 -7.33
C ASN A 81 -1.90 -22.32 -6.27
N LEU A 82 -0.99 -21.39 -6.63
CA LEU A 82 -0.51 -20.33 -5.75
C LEU A 82 -1.64 -19.44 -5.24
N GLY A 83 -2.55 -18.97 -6.10
CA GLY A 83 -3.61 -18.05 -5.69
C GLY A 83 -4.54 -18.65 -4.62
N ARG A 84 -4.97 -19.91 -4.79
CA ARG A 84 -5.80 -20.58 -3.77
C ARG A 84 -5.03 -20.86 -2.49
N GLY A 85 -3.79 -21.33 -2.61
CA GLY A 85 -2.94 -21.65 -1.47
C GLY A 85 -2.57 -20.42 -0.63
N GLU A 86 -2.34 -19.28 -1.26
CA GLU A 86 -2.05 -18.01 -0.57
C GLU A 86 -3.23 -17.53 0.28
N ILE A 87 -4.46 -17.57 -0.25
CA ILE A 87 -5.68 -17.22 0.49
C ILE A 87 -5.84 -18.12 1.72
N GLN A 88 -5.67 -19.44 1.55
CA GLN A 88 -5.81 -20.40 2.63
C GLN A 88 -4.70 -20.26 3.68
N ALA A 89 -3.46 -20.02 3.28
CA ALA A 89 -2.34 -19.78 4.20
C ALA A 89 -2.51 -18.47 4.99
N THR A 90 -3.02 -17.42 4.34
CA THR A 90 -3.31 -16.13 5.00
C THR A 90 -4.40 -16.29 6.05
N ALA A 91 -5.45 -17.07 5.76
CA ALA A 91 -6.52 -17.37 6.73
C ALA A 91 -6.01 -18.15 7.97
N LEU A 92 -4.88 -18.86 7.85
CA LEU A 92 -4.19 -19.54 8.96
C LEU A 92 -3.18 -18.62 9.68
N GLY A 93 -3.11 -17.35 9.28
CA GLY A 93 -2.21 -16.35 9.84
C GLY A 93 -0.75 -16.57 9.46
N ALA A 94 -0.47 -17.00 8.23
CA ALA A 94 0.89 -17.05 7.70
C ALA A 94 1.50 -15.64 7.70
N THR A 95 2.66 -15.52 8.34
CA THR A 95 3.51 -14.33 8.29
C THR A 95 4.06 -14.13 6.89
N ARG A 96 4.32 -15.23 6.17
CA ARG A 96 4.81 -15.21 4.80
C ARG A 96 4.35 -16.47 4.05
N VAL A 97 4.18 -16.33 2.74
CA VAL A 97 3.87 -17.42 1.81
C VAL A 97 4.97 -17.53 0.76
N MET A 98 5.25 -18.74 0.29
CA MET A 98 6.28 -19.00 -0.72
C MET A 98 5.90 -20.20 -1.59
N PRO A 99 6.13 -20.15 -2.92
CA PRO A 99 6.03 -21.34 -3.77
C PRO A 99 7.02 -22.42 -3.34
N ALA A 100 6.54 -23.63 -3.06
CA ALA A 100 7.40 -24.72 -2.61
C ALA A 100 8.49 -25.09 -3.63
N ALA A 101 8.21 -24.91 -4.92
CA ALA A 101 9.19 -25.10 -6.00
C ALA A 101 10.43 -24.21 -5.86
N THR A 102 10.31 -23.04 -5.23
CA THR A 102 11.41 -22.09 -5.00
C THR A 102 12.06 -22.21 -3.62
N ALA A 103 11.48 -23.04 -2.75
CA ALA A 103 11.89 -23.13 -1.35
C ALA A 103 13.37 -23.52 -1.22
N THR A 104 13.85 -24.51 -1.96
CA THR A 104 15.25 -24.97 -1.87
C THR A 104 16.28 -23.85 -2.09
N ALA A 105 15.98 -22.88 -2.97
CA ALA A 105 16.90 -21.79 -3.29
C ALA A 105 16.75 -20.56 -2.37
N MET A 106 15.52 -20.29 -1.88
CA MET A 106 15.21 -19.03 -1.20
C MET A 106 14.84 -19.18 0.27
N LEU A 107 14.59 -20.40 0.75
CA LEU A 107 14.06 -20.64 2.09
C LEU A 107 15.06 -20.24 3.18
N ALA A 108 16.35 -20.55 3.05
CA ALA A 108 17.37 -20.10 4.01
C ALA A 108 17.41 -18.55 4.10
N LYS A 109 17.29 -17.86 2.97
CA LYS A 109 17.22 -16.38 2.92
C LYS A 109 15.92 -15.85 3.52
N ALA A 110 14.79 -16.51 3.28
CA ALA A 110 13.50 -16.16 3.88
C ALA A 110 13.49 -16.41 5.39
N ILE A 111 14.09 -17.50 5.86
CA ILE A 111 14.28 -17.81 7.28
C ILE A 111 15.20 -16.78 7.93
N ALA A 112 16.32 -16.40 7.30
CA ALA A 112 17.19 -15.35 7.80
C ALA A 112 16.46 -13.99 7.90
N ALA A 113 15.64 -13.65 6.91
CA ALA A 113 14.80 -12.46 6.92
C ALA A 113 13.70 -12.50 8.00
N MET A 114 13.25 -13.70 8.41
CA MET A 114 12.27 -13.90 9.50
C MET A 114 12.91 -14.10 10.89
N SER A 115 14.19 -14.49 10.94
CA SER A 115 15.01 -14.65 12.16
C SER A 115 15.69 -13.34 12.57
N THR A 116 15.72 -12.37 11.65
CA THR A 116 15.77 -10.96 12.02
C THR A 116 14.50 -10.72 12.81
N PRO A 117 14.56 -10.31 14.09
CA PRO A 117 13.34 -10.14 14.87
C PRO A 117 12.36 -9.31 14.04
N LEU A 118 11.11 -9.79 13.92
CA LEU A 118 10.02 -8.82 13.96
C LEU A 118 10.24 -8.09 15.26
N ARG A 119 10.90 -6.94 15.16
CA ARG A 119 11.09 -6.01 16.25
C ARG A 119 9.69 -5.93 16.88
N GLU A 120 9.56 -6.29 18.15
CA GLU A 120 8.51 -5.64 18.94
C GLU A 120 8.58 -4.16 18.58
N PRO A 121 7.48 -3.44 18.32
CA PRO A 121 7.56 -2.07 17.83
C PRO A 121 8.23 -1.19 18.89
N ASP A 122 9.56 -1.19 18.85
CA ASP A 122 10.50 -0.48 19.70
C ASP A 122 11.45 0.30 18.80
N GLU A 123 10.88 0.86 17.75
CA GLU A 123 10.99 2.26 17.39
C GLU A 123 9.61 2.52 16.79
N SER A 124 8.87 3.49 17.32
CA SER A 124 7.80 4.11 16.53
C SER A 124 8.34 4.29 15.11
N VAL A 125 7.65 3.82 14.06
CA VAL A 125 8.00 4.25 12.70
C VAL A 125 8.18 5.73 12.79
N ASP A 126 9.39 6.19 12.52
CA ASP A 126 9.66 7.61 12.49
C ASP A 126 8.97 8.12 11.22
N LEU A 127 7.67 8.39 11.37
CA LEU A 127 6.81 8.83 10.27
C LEU A 127 7.37 10.11 9.69
N ARG A 128 8.03 10.93 10.52
CA ARG A 128 8.73 12.12 10.05
C ARG A 128 9.88 11.75 9.13
N ARG A 129 10.76 10.82 9.53
CA ARG A 129 11.80 10.29 8.66
C ARG A 129 11.26 9.66 7.38
N CYS A 130 10.23 8.80 7.46
CA CYS A 130 9.63 8.21 6.26
C CYS A 130 9.05 9.28 5.33
N ALA A 131 8.35 10.29 5.88
CA ALA A 131 7.82 11.38 5.10
C ALA A 131 8.94 12.25 4.51
N ASP A 132 10.05 12.48 5.23
CA ASP A 132 11.21 13.21 4.73
C ASP A 132 11.99 12.44 3.65
N GLU A 133 12.13 11.12 3.77
CA GLU A 133 12.73 10.25 2.74
C GLU A 133 11.84 10.22 1.48
N ALA A 134 10.52 10.04 1.64
CA ALA A 134 9.57 10.10 0.54
C ALA A 134 9.57 11.49 -0.12
N ARG A 135 9.57 12.57 0.66
CA ARG A 135 9.68 13.95 0.18
C ARG A 135 11.00 14.19 -0.56
N SER A 136 12.10 13.62 -0.09
CA SER A 136 13.42 13.78 -0.74
C SER A 136 13.47 13.07 -2.08
N ALA A 137 12.95 11.83 -2.14
CA ALA A 137 12.76 11.11 -3.40
C ALA A 137 11.86 11.91 -4.35
N PHE A 138 10.79 12.51 -3.83
CA PHE A 138 9.84 13.30 -4.58
C PHE A 138 10.39 14.64 -5.09
N ALA A 139 11.13 15.36 -4.26
CA ALA A 139 11.76 16.62 -4.63
C ALA A 139 12.80 16.45 -5.74
N ALA A 140 13.45 15.29 -5.81
CA ALA A 140 14.33 14.94 -6.92
C ALA A 140 13.56 14.79 -8.25
N ILE A 141 12.31 14.30 -8.19
CA ILE A 141 11.43 14.16 -9.37
C ILE A 141 11.06 15.53 -9.95
N PHE A 142 10.66 16.49 -9.10
CA PHE A 142 10.16 17.80 -9.54
C PHE A 142 11.25 18.75 -10.07
N ARG A 143 12.52 18.42 -9.85
CA ARG A 143 13.67 19.20 -10.31
C ARG A 143 14.36 18.62 -11.54
N ALA A 144 13.92 17.45 -12.00
CA ALA A 144 14.57 16.78 -13.12
C ALA A 144 14.16 17.41 -14.46
N ASP A 145 15.15 17.73 -15.29
CA ASP A 145 14.94 18.14 -16.68
C ASP A 145 14.51 16.97 -17.59
N ALA A 146 14.60 15.74 -17.06
CA ALA A 146 14.25 14.49 -17.71
C ALA A 146 13.19 13.73 -16.89
N PRO A 147 12.50 12.74 -17.49
CA PRO A 147 11.57 11.89 -16.75
C PRO A 147 12.27 11.29 -15.52
N PRO A 148 11.64 11.31 -14.33
CA PRO A 148 12.22 10.66 -13.16
C PRO A 148 12.46 9.17 -13.45
N PRO A 149 13.60 8.59 -13.04
CA PRO A 149 13.80 7.15 -13.14
C PRO A 149 12.74 6.39 -12.33
N PRO A 150 12.05 5.38 -12.89
CA PRO A 150 11.01 4.64 -12.18
C PRO A 150 11.46 4.10 -10.81
N GLY A 151 12.70 3.63 -10.69
CA GLY A 151 13.24 3.11 -9.44
C GLY A 151 13.28 4.11 -8.28
N ILE A 152 13.43 5.42 -8.55
CA ILE A 152 13.36 6.46 -7.51
C ILE A 152 11.91 6.61 -7.03
N VAL A 153 10.96 6.58 -7.96
CA VAL A 153 9.53 6.65 -7.64
C VAL A 153 9.09 5.40 -6.88
N ASP A 154 9.58 4.21 -7.26
CA ASP A 154 9.29 2.96 -6.59
C ASP A 154 9.83 2.94 -5.15
N ALA A 155 11.01 3.51 -4.92
CA ALA A 155 11.56 3.67 -3.57
C ALA A 155 10.65 4.56 -2.71
N GLY A 156 10.24 5.73 -3.22
CA GLY A 156 9.29 6.62 -2.54
C GLY A 156 7.94 5.93 -2.26
N THR A 157 7.42 5.21 -3.25
CA THR A 157 6.17 4.43 -3.15
C THR A 157 6.24 3.38 -2.05
N THR A 158 7.37 2.65 -1.99
CA THR A 158 7.61 1.63 -0.96
C THR A 158 7.62 2.24 0.44
N ILE A 159 8.23 3.42 0.61
CA ILE A 159 8.26 4.13 1.89
C ILE A 159 6.86 4.52 2.34
N VAL A 160 6.05 5.10 1.45
CA VAL A 160 4.66 5.48 1.76
C VAL A 160 3.82 4.25 2.12
N ASN A 161 3.89 3.19 1.31
CA ASN A 161 3.16 1.95 1.55
C ASN A 161 3.55 1.31 2.90
N ARG A 162 4.83 1.34 3.24
CA ARG A 162 5.32 0.85 4.54
C ARG A 162 4.79 1.71 5.69
N ALA A 163 4.92 3.03 5.60
CA ALA A 163 4.43 3.96 6.62
C ALA A 163 2.94 3.73 6.91
N ILE A 164 2.11 3.60 5.87
CA ILE A 164 0.66 3.38 6.01
C ILE A 164 0.31 1.96 6.46
N ARG A 165 1.19 0.97 6.27
CA ARG A 165 1.02 -0.38 6.82
C ARG A 165 1.28 -0.41 8.32
N GLU A 166 2.24 0.39 8.77
CA GLU A 166 2.77 0.40 10.14
C GLU A 166 2.17 1.54 11.00
N SER A 167 1.38 2.46 10.41
CA SER A 167 0.71 3.56 11.12
C SER A 167 -0.74 3.81 10.67
N LYS A 168 -1.38 4.81 11.29
CA LYS A 168 -2.68 5.32 10.84
C LYS A 168 -2.47 6.40 9.77
N VAL A 169 -3.33 6.40 8.76
CA VAL A 169 -3.32 7.43 7.69
C VAL A 169 -3.38 8.86 8.24
N ARG A 170 -4.12 9.08 9.34
CA ARG A 170 -4.15 10.38 10.03
C ARG A 170 -2.77 10.83 10.51
N ASP A 171 -1.99 9.93 11.09
CA ASP A 171 -0.70 10.29 11.67
C ASP A 171 0.30 10.63 10.56
N TRP A 172 0.21 9.95 9.41
CA TRP A 172 0.89 10.33 8.17
C TRP A 172 0.48 11.72 7.68
N LEU A 173 -0.82 11.99 7.58
CA LEU A 173 -1.34 13.29 7.14
C LEU A 173 -0.88 14.44 8.07
N ASN A 174 -0.83 14.21 9.38
CA ASN A 174 -0.34 15.19 10.34
C ASN A 174 1.14 15.52 10.14
N VAL A 175 1.97 14.53 9.82
CA VAL A 175 3.40 14.74 9.52
C VAL A 175 3.56 15.51 8.22
N VAL A 176 2.87 15.07 7.16
CA VAL A 176 2.93 15.69 5.83
C VAL A 176 2.42 17.14 5.85
N ALA A 177 1.44 17.45 6.70
CA ALA A 177 0.92 18.80 6.89
C ALA A 177 2.00 19.83 7.30
N GLY A 178 3.08 19.38 7.93
CA GLY A 178 4.19 20.23 8.36
C GLY A 178 5.23 20.57 7.28
N PHE A 179 5.01 20.17 6.02
CA PHE A 179 5.91 20.52 4.90
C PHE A 179 5.53 21.85 4.24
N ASP A 180 6.54 22.64 3.91
CA ASP A 180 6.40 23.99 3.36
C ASP A 180 5.92 23.99 1.89
N ASP A 181 6.43 23.06 1.08
CA ASP A 181 6.06 22.95 -0.33
C ASP A 181 4.66 22.35 -0.47
N VAL A 182 3.73 23.17 -0.98
CA VAL A 182 2.31 22.81 -1.10
C VAL A 182 2.10 21.63 -2.05
N THR A 183 2.86 21.54 -3.14
CA THR A 183 2.71 20.49 -4.14
C THR A 183 3.25 19.17 -3.60
N HIS A 184 4.43 19.18 -2.99
CA HIS A 184 5.00 17.98 -2.35
C HIS A 184 4.11 17.48 -1.21
N ARG A 185 3.62 18.40 -0.37
CA ARG A 185 2.68 18.08 0.70
C ARG A 185 1.44 17.40 0.14
N HIS A 186 0.86 17.96 -0.91
CA HIS A 186 -0.34 17.42 -1.52
C HIS A 186 -0.13 16.02 -2.11
N CYS A 187 0.91 15.84 -2.91
CA CYS A 187 1.20 14.53 -3.52
C CYS A 187 1.45 13.44 -2.47
N LEU A 188 2.15 13.76 -1.37
CA LEU A 188 2.35 12.82 -0.25
C LEU A 188 1.06 12.54 0.52
N ALA A 189 0.17 13.52 0.66
CA ALA A 189 -1.14 13.31 1.30
C ALA A 189 -2.03 12.39 0.45
N VAL A 190 -2.11 12.64 -0.87
CA VAL A 190 -2.84 11.80 -1.82
C VAL A 190 -2.26 10.38 -1.84
N ALA A 191 -0.93 10.23 -1.84
CA ALA A 191 -0.28 8.92 -1.79
C ALA A 191 -0.58 8.15 -0.50
N GLY A 192 -0.60 8.82 0.65
CA GLY A 192 -0.97 8.19 1.92
C GLY A 192 -2.43 7.73 1.94
N LEU A 193 -3.34 8.55 1.40
CA LEU A 193 -4.76 8.21 1.26
C LEU A 193 -4.97 7.05 0.27
N ALA A 194 -4.27 7.05 -0.86
CA ALA A 194 -4.30 6.00 -1.86
C ALA A 194 -3.81 4.67 -1.29
N ALA A 195 -2.68 4.66 -0.57
CA ALA A 195 -2.17 3.48 0.12
C ALA A 195 -3.17 2.95 1.17
N ALA A 196 -3.81 3.85 1.93
CA ALA A 196 -4.82 3.47 2.91
C ALA A 196 -6.08 2.90 2.23
N PHE A 197 -6.46 3.45 1.08
CA PHE A 197 -7.61 3.00 0.31
C PHE A 197 -7.36 1.62 -0.32
N ALA A 198 -6.20 1.40 -0.93
CA ALA A 198 -5.79 0.09 -1.43
C ALA A 198 -5.89 -0.99 -0.35
N ARG A 199 -5.40 -0.69 0.86
CA ARG A 199 -5.51 -1.59 2.02
C ARG A 199 -6.95 -1.86 2.43
N SER A 200 -7.79 -0.81 2.47
CA SER A 200 -9.22 -0.95 2.81
C SER A 200 -9.98 -1.80 1.79
N LEU A 201 -9.60 -1.75 0.52
CA LEU A 201 -10.16 -2.56 -0.56
C LEU A 201 -9.59 -3.99 -0.60
N GLY A 202 -8.54 -4.30 0.17
CA GLY A 202 -7.88 -5.60 0.15
C GLY A 202 -7.09 -5.87 -1.13
N LEU A 203 -6.58 -4.82 -1.79
CA LEU A 203 -5.71 -4.97 -2.96
C LEU A 203 -4.42 -5.69 -2.57
N ASN A 204 -3.87 -6.48 -3.50
CA ASN A 204 -2.56 -7.10 -3.32
C ASN A 204 -1.44 -6.03 -3.32
N ASP A 205 -0.24 -6.41 -2.89
CA ASP A 205 0.88 -5.47 -2.78
C ASP A 205 1.25 -4.80 -4.12
N ALA A 206 1.11 -5.48 -5.25
CA ALA A 206 1.45 -4.93 -6.56
C ALA A 206 0.45 -3.86 -7.02
N ASP A 207 -0.85 -4.13 -6.89
CA ASP A 207 -1.91 -3.19 -7.24
C ASP A 207 -1.92 -1.98 -6.29
N ALA A 208 -1.68 -2.23 -4.99
CA ALA A 208 -1.50 -1.15 -4.01
C ALA A 208 -0.27 -0.28 -4.35
N HIS A 209 0.83 -0.89 -4.80
CA HIS A 209 2.01 -0.17 -5.25
C HIS A 209 1.72 0.69 -6.48
N HIS A 210 1.03 0.17 -7.49
CA HIS A 210 0.65 0.95 -8.66
C HIS A 210 -0.27 2.13 -8.33
N LEU A 211 -1.25 1.94 -7.43
CA LEU A 211 -2.12 3.01 -6.99
C LEU A 211 -1.34 4.12 -6.27
N THR A 212 -0.49 3.76 -5.30
CA THR A 212 0.33 4.73 -4.56
C THR A 212 1.36 5.43 -5.47
N LYS A 213 1.94 4.72 -6.45
CA LYS A 213 2.86 5.29 -7.44
C LYS A 213 2.16 6.32 -8.32
N GLY A 214 0.96 6.00 -8.81
CA GLY A 214 0.11 6.93 -9.55
C GLY A 214 -0.24 8.16 -8.72
N ALA A 215 -0.61 7.96 -7.45
CA ALA A 215 -0.89 9.04 -6.50
C ALA A 215 0.31 9.97 -6.28
N LEU A 216 1.53 9.44 -6.20
CA LEU A 216 2.72 10.29 -6.08
C LEU A 216 2.91 11.14 -7.33
N LEU A 217 2.75 10.55 -8.51
CA LEU A 217 3.08 11.21 -9.78
C LEU A 217 1.98 12.07 -10.39
N HIS A 218 0.72 11.98 -9.91
CA HIS A 218 -0.45 12.57 -10.57
C HIS A 218 -0.24 14.05 -10.97
N ASP A 219 0.46 14.79 -10.13
CA ASP A 219 0.66 16.23 -10.23
C ASP A 219 2.02 16.66 -10.79
N ILE A 220 2.84 15.73 -11.31
CA ILE A 220 4.22 16.02 -11.75
C ILE A 220 4.31 17.16 -12.78
N GLY A 221 3.30 17.32 -13.63
CA GLY A 221 3.26 18.39 -14.62
C GLY A 221 3.19 19.80 -14.02
N LYS A 222 2.83 19.95 -12.72
CA LYS A 222 2.88 21.24 -12.02
C LYS A 222 4.29 21.82 -11.96
N ALA A 223 5.34 21.01 -12.11
CA ALA A 223 6.71 21.46 -12.24
C ALA A 223 6.95 22.41 -13.44
N ARG A 224 6.07 22.38 -14.46
CA ARG A 224 6.15 23.28 -15.63
C ARG A 224 5.10 24.38 -15.64
N ILE A 225 4.28 24.49 -14.59
CA ILE A 225 3.32 25.59 -14.45
C ILE A 225 4.04 26.82 -13.89
N PRO A 226 3.83 28.03 -14.44
CA PRO A 226 4.47 29.24 -13.94
C PRO A 226 4.25 29.45 -12.44
N LEU A 227 5.32 29.73 -11.70
CA LEU A 227 5.26 29.89 -10.23
C LEU A 227 4.26 30.96 -9.76
N ALA A 228 4.08 32.03 -10.55
CA ALA A 228 3.11 33.08 -10.26
C ALA A 228 1.65 32.59 -10.30
N ILE A 229 1.37 31.55 -11.10
CA ILE A 229 0.06 30.89 -11.18
C ILE A 229 -0.03 29.81 -10.10
N LEU A 230 1.00 28.97 -9.98
CA LEU A 230 1.04 27.85 -9.03
C LEU A 230 0.90 28.32 -7.57
N ASN A 231 1.61 29.38 -7.20
CA ASN A 231 1.63 29.94 -5.84
C ASN A 231 0.69 31.14 -5.69
N LYS A 232 -0.25 31.35 -6.62
CA LYS A 232 -1.06 32.56 -6.66
C LYS A 232 -1.82 32.77 -5.36
N PRO A 233 -1.73 33.97 -4.74
CA PRO A 233 -2.37 34.24 -3.49
C PRO A 233 -3.87 34.60 -3.60
N ALA A 234 -4.60 34.02 -4.55
CA ALA A 234 -6.00 34.35 -4.84
C ALA A 234 -6.61 33.29 -5.77
N PRO A 235 -7.94 33.29 -5.96
CA PRO A 235 -8.55 32.52 -7.05
C PRO A 235 -7.88 32.81 -8.41
N LEU A 236 -7.69 31.75 -9.21
CA LEU A 236 -7.19 31.90 -10.57
C LEU A 236 -8.23 32.60 -11.45
N THR A 237 -7.77 33.49 -12.33
CA THR A 237 -8.55 34.03 -13.44
C THR A 237 -8.85 32.92 -14.45
N PRO A 238 -9.83 33.10 -15.36
CA PRO A 238 -10.11 32.11 -16.40
C PRO A 238 -8.88 31.75 -17.26
N ALA A 239 -8.02 32.71 -17.59
CA ALA A 239 -6.80 32.46 -18.37
C ALA A 239 -5.76 31.66 -17.57
N GLU A 240 -5.56 31.99 -16.29
CA GLU A 240 -4.66 31.23 -15.41
C GLU A 240 -5.18 29.83 -15.11
N ARG A 241 -6.51 29.64 -15.06
CA ARG A 241 -7.15 28.33 -14.97
C ARG A 241 -6.80 27.48 -16.19
N VAL A 242 -6.95 28.02 -17.41
CA VAL A 242 -6.56 27.31 -18.64
C VAL A 242 -5.10 26.87 -18.59
N GLU A 243 -4.20 27.71 -18.09
CA GLU A 243 -2.79 27.32 -17.95
C GLU A 243 -2.58 26.23 -16.90
N MET A 244 -3.19 26.36 -15.71
CA MET A 244 -3.11 25.35 -14.65
C MET A 244 -3.65 23.98 -15.11
N ASP A 245 -4.73 23.95 -15.88
CA ASP A 245 -5.39 22.72 -16.33
C ASP A 245 -4.55 21.95 -17.36
N ARG A 246 -3.41 22.50 -17.81
CA ARG A 246 -2.45 21.81 -18.68
C ARG A 246 -1.55 20.81 -17.95
N HIS A 247 -1.44 20.89 -16.63
CA HIS A 247 -0.51 20.05 -15.87
C HIS A 247 -0.71 18.53 -16.07
N PRO A 248 -1.93 17.97 -16.27
CA PRO A 248 -2.07 16.53 -16.52
C PRO A 248 -1.46 16.14 -17.89
N ALA A 249 -1.67 16.99 -18.91
CA ALA A 249 -1.09 16.80 -20.25
C ALA A 249 0.43 16.84 -20.24
N ILE A 250 0.97 17.85 -19.55
CA ILE A 250 2.40 18.06 -19.38
C ILE A 250 3.01 16.87 -18.63
N GLY A 251 2.41 16.47 -17.51
CA GLY A 251 2.90 15.37 -16.69
C GLY A 251 2.92 14.06 -17.47
N HIS A 252 1.86 13.77 -18.23
CA HIS A 252 1.83 12.59 -19.10
C HIS A 252 2.95 12.63 -20.15
N ALA A 253 3.14 13.75 -20.84
CA ALA A 253 4.22 13.91 -21.81
C ALA A 253 5.61 13.77 -21.18
N MET A 254 5.79 14.24 -19.94
CA MET A 254 7.04 14.08 -19.19
C MET A 254 7.35 12.62 -18.84
N LEU A 255 6.36 11.73 -18.78
CA LEU A 255 6.55 10.34 -18.35
C LEU A 255 6.47 9.33 -19.50
N LEU A 256 5.94 9.72 -20.65
CA LEU A 256 5.61 8.83 -21.78
C LEU A 256 6.79 7.96 -22.21
N ASP A 257 7.99 8.56 -22.31
CA ASP A 257 9.22 7.88 -22.72
C ASP A 257 10.08 7.40 -21.53
N GLY A 258 9.57 7.52 -20.31
CA GLY A 258 10.29 7.22 -19.06
C GLY A 258 10.20 5.77 -18.59
N GLY A 259 9.54 4.89 -19.35
CA GLY A 259 9.36 3.47 -18.98
C GLY A 259 8.27 3.23 -17.92
N TYR A 260 7.29 4.12 -17.83
CA TYR A 260 6.17 4.01 -16.90
C TYR A 260 5.05 3.12 -17.43
N GLU A 261 4.34 2.45 -16.52
CA GLU A 261 3.22 1.59 -16.84
C GLU A 261 2.02 2.42 -17.33
N ALA A 262 1.23 1.87 -18.26
CA ALA A 262 0.08 2.57 -18.85
C ALA A 262 -0.93 3.06 -17.79
N GLY A 263 -1.12 2.31 -16.70
CA GLY A 263 -1.98 2.72 -15.60
C GLY A 263 -1.49 3.99 -14.88
N THR A 264 -0.17 4.11 -14.66
CA THR A 264 0.43 5.31 -14.06
C THR A 264 0.30 6.50 -15.01
N LEU A 265 0.55 6.30 -16.30
CA LEU A 265 0.35 7.35 -17.31
C LEU A 265 -1.11 7.84 -17.36
N ALA A 266 -2.07 6.91 -17.32
CA ALA A 266 -3.50 7.24 -17.28
C ALA A 266 -3.87 8.05 -16.03
N VAL A 267 -3.35 7.71 -14.85
CA VAL A 267 -3.56 8.49 -13.63
C VAL A 267 -3.06 9.93 -13.80
N VAL A 268 -1.83 10.11 -14.27
CA VAL A 268 -1.25 11.44 -14.46
C VAL A 268 -2.05 12.26 -15.46
N ARG A 269 -2.51 11.65 -16.56
CA ARG A 269 -3.27 12.33 -17.61
C ARG A 269 -4.71 12.67 -17.19
N SER A 270 -5.37 11.80 -16.43
CA SER A 270 -6.83 11.78 -16.34
C SER A 270 -7.38 11.87 -14.91
N HIS A 271 -6.57 12.11 -13.87
CA HIS A 271 -7.06 12.21 -12.49
C HIS A 271 -8.07 13.34 -12.24
N HIS A 272 -8.21 14.29 -13.17
CA HIS A 272 -9.25 15.34 -13.16
C HIS A 272 -10.45 15.06 -14.09
N GLU A 273 -10.53 13.85 -14.67
CA GLU A 273 -11.69 13.39 -15.42
C GLU A 273 -12.82 12.96 -14.48
N TYR A 274 -14.06 13.19 -14.90
CA TYR A 274 -15.26 12.84 -14.14
C TYR A 274 -16.17 11.94 -14.98
N LEU A 275 -16.87 11.00 -14.33
CA LEU A 275 -17.68 10.01 -15.04
C LEU A 275 -18.81 10.62 -15.90
N ASP A 276 -19.23 11.86 -15.60
CA ASP A 276 -20.23 12.61 -16.38
C ASP A 276 -19.64 13.37 -17.59
N GLY A 277 -18.32 13.33 -17.79
CA GLY A 277 -17.62 14.00 -18.89
C GLY A 277 -17.43 15.51 -18.72
N SER A 278 -17.68 16.04 -17.51
CA SER A 278 -17.42 17.45 -17.20
C SER A 278 -16.00 17.72 -16.71
N GLY A 279 -15.18 16.66 -16.58
CA GLY A 279 -13.78 16.76 -16.22
C GLY A 279 -12.92 17.23 -17.39
N TYR A 280 -11.62 17.21 -17.16
CA TYR A 280 -10.59 17.59 -18.12
C TYR A 280 -9.40 16.65 -17.94
N PRO A 281 -8.48 16.54 -18.92
CA PRO A 281 -8.30 17.34 -20.14
C PRO A 281 -9.01 16.83 -21.42
N ASP A 282 -9.44 15.58 -21.44
CA ASP A 282 -9.99 14.87 -22.61
C ASP A 282 -11.52 14.77 -22.59
N GLY A 283 -12.16 14.98 -21.43
CA GLY A 283 -13.62 14.93 -21.27
C GLY A 283 -14.18 13.51 -21.29
N LEU A 284 -13.42 12.56 -20.74
CA LEU A 284 -13.73 11.14 -20.71
C LEU A 284 -15.00 10.84 -19.90
N ARG A 285 -15.73 9.79 -20.25
CA ARG A 285 -17.00 9.42 -19.62
C ARG A 285 -17.03 7.97 -19.16
N GLY A 286 -17.64 7.73 -18.00
CA GLY A 286 -17.95 6.39 -17.51
C GLY A 286 -16.78 5.40 -17.66
N ALA A 287 -16.99 4.37 -18.49
CA ALA A 287 -16.04 3.27 -18.71
C ALA A 287 -14.73 3.68 -19.40
N GLU A 288 -14.64 4.88 -19.99
CA GLU A 288 -13.39 5.40 -20.55
C GLU A 288 -12.37 5.77 -19.46
N ILE A 289 -12.82 5.96 -18.21
CA ILE A 289 -11.96 6.30 -17.08
C ILE A 289 -11.58 5.00 -16.33
N PRO A 290 -10.30 4.59 -16.34
CA PRO A 290 -9.84 3.38 -15.66
C PRO A 290 -10.02 3.43 -14.14
N ASP A 291 -10.17 2.27 -13.50
CA ASP A 291 -10.41 2.17 -12.06
C ASP A 291 -9.32 2.86 -11.21
N LEU A 292 -8.04 2.71 -11.59
CA LEU A 292 -6.94 3.41 -10.92
C LEU A 292 -7.13 4.93 -10.94
N VAL A 293 -7.60 5.49 -12.06
CA VAL A 293 -7.89 6.92 -12.18
C VAL A 293 -9.02 7.31 -11.24
N ARG A 294 -10.13 6.55 -11.25
CA ARG A 294 -11.29 6.81 -10.38
C ARG A 294 -10.91 6.81 -8.89
N LEU A 295 -10.09 5.85 -8.46
CA LEU A 295 -9.59 5.76 -7.09
C LEU A 295 -8.76 7.00 -6.72
N ILE A 296 -7.84 7.41 -7.59
CA ILE A 296 -6.99 8.59 -7.35
C ILE A 296 -7.79 9.89 -7.37
N THR A 297 -8.75 10.06 -8.28
CA THR A 297 -9.63 11.23 -8.31
C THR A 297 -10.34 11.43 -6.97
N ILE A 298 -10.83 10.34 -6.35
CA ILE A 298 -11.45 10.41 -5.02
C ILE A 298 -10.43 10.84 -3.95
N CYS A 299 -9.24 10.24 -3.94
CA CYS A 299 -8.19 10.58 -2.97
C CYS A 299 -7.71 12.03 -3.12
N ASP A 300 -7.51 12.50 -4.36
CA ASP A 300 -7.08 13.86 -4.70
C ASP A 300 -8.09 14.90 -4.21
N ILE A 301 -9.36 14.77 -4.61
CA ILE A 301 -10.43 15.67 -4.19
C ILE A 301 -10.53 15.72 -2.66
N PHE A 302 -10.50 14.55 -2.01
CA PHE A 302 -10.57 14.49 -0.56
C PHE A 302 -9.39 15.21 0.11
N ALA A 303 -8.15 14.94 -0.34
CA ALA A 303 -6.95 15.61 0.15
C ALA A 303 -7.08 17.14 0.01
N ALA A 304 -7.47 17.62 -1.18
CA ALA A 304 -7.64 19.04 -1.47
C ALA A 304 -8.73 19.72 -0.62
N LEU A 305 -9.70 18.97 -0.09
CA LEU A 305 -10.73 19.47 0.81
C LEU A 305 -10.25 19.58 2.27
N ILE A 306 -9.38 18.68 2.72
CA ILE A 306 -8.92 18.59 4.12
C ILE A 306 -7.57 19.28 4.36
N GLU A 307 -6.88 19.69 3.30
CA GLU A 307 -5.63 20.44 3.38
C GLU A 307 -5.84 21.93 3.64
N ALA A 308 -4.93 22.53 4.41
CA ALA A 308 -4.81 23.97 4.47
C ALA A 308 -4.16 24.50 3.18
N ARG A 309 -4.81 25.50 2.56
CA ARG A 309 -4.29 26.24 1.40
C ARG A 309 -4.29 27.73 1.70
N PRO A 310 -3.43 28.54 1.04
CA PRO A 310 -3.28 29.95 1.42
C PRO A 310 -4.57 30.81 1.36
N TYR A 311 -5.60 30.40 0.60
CA TYR A 311 -6.93 31.06 0.54
C TYR A 311 -8.08 30.23 1.11
N LYS A 312 -7.81 29.05 1.68
CA LYS A 312 -8.86 28.10 2.02
C LYS A 312 -8.48 27.31 3.27
N ALA A 313 -9.28 27.50 4.31
CA ALA A 313 -9.21 26.68 5.51
C ALA A 313 -9.60 25.22 5.18
N PRO A 314 -8.97 24.24 5.86
CA PRO A 314 -9.32 22.84 5.69
C PRO A 314 -10.76 22.59 6.15
N LYS A 315 -11.47 21.73 5.42
CA LYS A 315 -12.82 21.31 5.82
C LYS A 315 -12.74 20.20 6.87
N PRO A 316 -13.71 20.13 7.80
CA PRO A 316 -13.88 18.95 8.65
C PRO A 316 -14.02 17.68 7.80
N ILE A 317 -13.43 16.58 8.26
CA ILE A 317 -13.42 15.29 7.57
C ILE A 317 -14.82 14.85 7.11
N ARG A 318 -15.83 15.00 7.99
CA ARG A 318 -17.23 14.67 7.67
C ARG A 318 -17.80 15.53 6.54
N GLU A 319 -17.47 16.82 6.54
CA GLU A 319 -17.91 17.73 5.48
C GLU A 319 -17.21 17.41 4.16
N ALA A 320 -15.91 17.11 4.19
CA ALA A 320 -15.15 16.70 3.01
C ALA A 320 -15.72 15.42 2.38
N TYR A 321 -16.02 14.40 3.19
CA TYR A 321 -16.65 13.18 2.71
C TYR A 321 -18.07 13.43 2.17
N ALA A 322 -18.89 14.23 2.85
CA ALA A 322 -20.22 14.60 2.37
C ALA A 322 -20.18 15.37 1.02
N ILE A 323 -19.10 16.09 0.73
CA ILE A 323 -18.90 16.71 -0.59
C ILE A 323 -18.66 15.64 -1.65
N LEU A 324 -17.84 14.62 -1.39
CA LEU A 324 -17.67 13.50 -2.32
C LEU A 324 -19.01 12.83 -2.64
N GLU A 325 -19.85 12.59 -1.62
CA GLU A 325 -21.19 12.02 -1.81
C GLU A 325 -22.09 12.91 -2.68
N LYS A 326 -21.98 14.25 -2.52
CA LYS A 326 -22.76 15.23 -3.28
C LYS A 326 -22.26 15.44 -4.71
N MET A 327 -21.04 15.00 -5.05
CA MET A 327 -20.55 15.06 -6.43
C MET A 327 -21.31 14.12 -7.37
N GLY A 328 -22.08 13.18 -6.82
CA GLY A 328 -23.06 12.38 -7.56
C GLY A 328 -22.44 11.69 -8.78
N PRO A 329 -22.98 11.88 -10.00
CA PRO A 329 -22.56 11.15 -11.18
C PRO A 329 -21.14 11.50 -11.66
N LYS A 330 -20.45 12.45 -11.03
CA LYS A 330 -19.05 12.78 -11.34
C LYS A 330 -18.08 11.71 -10.85
N LEU A 331 -18.41 11.04 -9.74
CA LEU A 331 -17.57 10.06 -9.07
C LEU A 331 -18.25 8.70 -9.05
N ASP A 332 -17.45 7.65 -8.95
CA ASP A 332 -17.96 6.29 -8.80
C ASP A 332 -18.56 6.12 -7.39
N ALA A 333 -19.88 5.96 -7.32
CA ALA A 333 -20.61 5.94 -6.06
C ALA A 333 -20.21 4.75 -5.16
N ASP A 334 -19.81 3.63 -5.74
CA ASP A 334 -19.40 2.45 -4.98
C ASP A 334 -18.00 2.65 -4.40
N LEU A 335 -17.09 3.26 -5.18
CA LEU A 335 -15.77 3.64 -4.68
C LEU A 335 -15.85 4.74 -3.62
N VAL A 336 -16.71 5.75 -3.78
CA VAL A 336 -16.94 6.78 -2.75
C VAL A 336 -17.43 6.12 -1.46
N ARG A 337 -18.38 5.17 -1.55
CA ARG A 337 -18.87 4.44 -0.37
C ARG A 337 -17.77 3.62 0.30
N ALA A 338 -16.93 2.93 -0.49
CA ALA A 338 -15.80 2.16 0.03
C ALA A 338 -14.77 3.07 0.72
N PHE A 339 -14.53 4.26 0.16
CA PHE A 339 -13.59 5.25 0.71
C PHE A 339 -14.00 5.79 2.09
N ARG A 340 -15.27 5.64 2.49
CA ARG A 340 -15.76 6.09 3.81
C ARG A 340 -14.92 5.59 4.98
N GLN A 341 -14.41 4.35 4.92
CA GLN A 341 -13.57 3.80 5.99
C GLN A 341 -12.25 4.58 6.13
N VAL A 342 -11.64 4.94 5.00
CA VAL A 342 -10.41 5.76 4.95
C VAL A 342 -10.69 7.16 5.46
N ALA A 343 -11.79 7.78 5.02
CA ALA A 343 -12.19 9.11 5.47
C ALA A 343 -12.38 9.14 7.00
N VAL A 344 -13.13 8.19 7.58
CA VAL A 344 -13.32 8.10 9.03
C VAL A 344 -12.01 7.88 9.78
N ALA A 345 -11.08 7.09 9.22
CA ALA A 345 -9.76 6.89 9.81
C ALA A 345 -8.90 8.17 9.87
N CYS A 346 -9.27 9.22 9.13
CA CYS A 346 -8.65 10.54 9.19
C CYS A 346 -9.19 11.42 10.33
N GLU A 347 -10.30 11.06 10.99
CA GLU A 347 -10.86 11.86 12.09
C GLU A 347 -9.91 11.91 13.31
N GLN A 348 -9.78 13.10 13.90
CA GLN A 348 -9.22 13.27 15.25
C GLN A 348 -10.16 12.57 16.25
N PRO A 349 -9.66 11.88 17.30
CA PRO A 349 -10.53 11.44 18.36
C PRO A 349 -11.12 12.71 18.98
N ASN A 350 -12.44 12.76 19.19
CA ASN A 350 -13.08 13.87 19.90
C ASN A 350 -12.23 14.18 21.15
N SER A 351 -11.55 15.33 21.17
CA SER A 351 -11.12 15.94 22.42
C SER A 351 -12.43 16.18 23.15
N ARG A 352 -12.78 15.29 24.09
CA ARG A 352 -13.83 15.60 25.04
C ARG A 352 -13.47 16.95 25.60
N VAL A 353 -14.35 17.91 25.37
CA VAL A 353 -14.43 19.15 26.11
C VAL A 353 -14.37 18.73 27.59
N LEU A 354 -13.22 18.90 28.20
CA LEU A 354 -13.12 18.96 29.65
C LEU A 354 -13.79 20.30 29.99
N ALA A 355 -15.10 20.20 30.27
CA ALA A 355 -15.87 21.24 30.92
C ALA A 355 -15.48 21.31 32.40
#